data_AF-A0A6I6LQM0-F1
#
_entry.id   AF-A0A6I6LQM0-F1
#
_cell.length_a   1.000
_cell.length_b   1.000
_cell.length_c   1.000
_cell.angle_alpha   90.00
_cell.angle_beta   90.00
_cell.angle_gamma   90.00
#
_symmetry.space_group_name_H-M   'P 1'
#
loop_
_entity.id
_entity.type
_entity.pdbx_description
1 polymer ?
#
loop_
_entity_poly.entity_id
_entity_poly.type
_entity_poly.pdbx_seq_one_letter_code
_entity_poly.pdbx_strand_id
1 'polypeptide(L)' 'METIDWNEISRRGLLERINREIMHPLGLAICREVETGVSPGALVSDNGPFVYPDIANAEGDE' A
#
# COMPACT_ATOMS: atom_id res chain seq x y z
N MET A 1 -0.18 -26.83 5.73
CA MET A 1 -0.69 -25.54 5.23
C MET A 1 0.52 -24.67 4.96
N GLU A 2 0.64 -24.13 3.75
CA GLU A 2 1.78 -23.28 3.37
C GLU A 2 1.44 -21.81 3.64
N THR A 3 2.43 -21.05 4.11
CA THR A 3 2.32 -19.61 4.38
C THR A 3 3.40 -18.86 3.62
N ILE A 4 3.08 -17.68 3.09
CA ILE A 4 4.04 -16.77 2.45
C ILE A 4 4.19 -15.50 3.29
N ASP A 5 5.37 -14.89 3.24
CA ASP A 5 5.66 -13.66 3.97
C ASP A 5 5.24 -12.40 3.17
N TRP A 6 5.46 -11.22 3.75
CA TRP A 6 5.10 -9.96 3.10
C TRP A 6 6.01 -9.61 1.92
N ASN A 7 7.21 -10.19 1.84
CA ASN A 7 8.09 -10.03 0.68
C ASN A 7 7.52 -10.76 -0.53
N GLU A 8 7.03 -11.98 -0.35
CA GLU A 8 6.40 -12.75 -1.40
C GLU A 8 5.04 -12.16 -1.81
N ILE A 9 4.24 -11.69 -0.84
CA ILE A 9 3.02 -10.90 -1.12
C ILE A 9 3.35 -9.67 -1.98
N SER A 10 4.41 -8.93 -1.64
CA SER A 10 4.85 -7.78 -2.43
C SER A 10 5.36 -8.17 -3.81
N ARG A 11 6.10 -9.28 -3.94
CA ARG A 11 6.63 -9.77 -5.22
C ARG A 11 5.51 -10.12 -6.20
N ARG A 12 4.38 -10.59 -5.68
CA ARG A 12 3.15 -10.88 -6.45
C ARG A 12 2.32 -9.63 -6.78
N GLY A 13 2.78 -8.43 -6.41
CA GLY A 13 2.05 -7.17 -6.59
C GLY A 13 0.86 -6.97 -5.65
N LEU A 14 0.64 -7.89 -4.71
CA LEU A 14 -0.56 -7.86 -3.85
C LEU A 14 -0.48 -6.76 -2.79
N LEU A 15 0.72 -6.46 -2.26
CA LEU A 15 0.90 -5.36 -1.31
C LEU A 15 0.48 -4.02 -1.92
N GLU A 16 0.93 -3.74 -3.14
CA GLU A 16 0.60 -2.54 -3.89
C GLU A 16 -0.90 -2.46 -4.15
N ARG A 17 -1.51 -3.56 -4.61
CA ARG A 17 -2.94 -3.64 -4.88
C ARG A 17 -3.79 -3.39 -3.64
N ILE A 18 -3.47 -4.02 -2.50
CA ILE A 18 -4.17 -3.82 -1.22
C ILE A 18 -4.05 -2.35 -0.78
N ASN A 19 -2.85 -1.79 -0.89
CA ASN A 19 -2.63 -0.39 -0.54
C ASN A 19 -3.46 0.53 -1.44
N ARG A 20 -3.37 0.39 -2.76
CA ARG A 20 -4.08 1.23 -3.73
C ARG A 20 -5.60 1.13 -3.60
N GLU A 21 -6.15 -0.08 -3.51
CA GLU A 21 -7.60 -0.31 -3.61
C GLU A 21 -8.33 -0.17 -2.28
N ILE A 22 -7.67 -0.43 -1.14
CA ILE A 22 -8.32 -0.51 0.17
C ILE A 22 -7.71 0.48 1.15
N MET A 23 -6.40 0.41 1.38
CA MET A 23 -5.80 1.13 2.51
C MET A 23 -5.68 2.63 2.25
N HIS A 24 -5.17 2.99 1.07
CA HIS A 24 -4.91 4.36 0.67
C HIS A 24 -6.16 5.25 0.73
N PRO A 25 -7.33 4.83 0.20
CA PRO A 25 -8.60 5.57 0.36
C PRO A 25 -8.99 5.84 1.81
N LEU A 26 -8.55 4.99 2.75
CA LEU A 26 -8.81 5.12 4.18
C LEU A 26 -7.74 5.96 4.90
N GLY A 27 -6.75 6.51 4.19
CA GLY A 27 -5.61 7.20 4.80
C GLY A 27 -4.62 6.25 5.49
N LEU A 28 -4.60 4.97 5.10
CA LEU A 28 -3.72 3.94 5.65
C LEU A 28 -2.76 3.42 4.58
N ALA A 29 -1.57 2.95 4.97
CA ALA A 29 -0.65 2.26 4.06
C ALA A 29 0.10 1.15 4.79
N ILE A 30 -0.10 -0.11 4.38
CA ILE A 30 0.64 -1.26 4.91
C ILE A 30 2.05 -1.24 4.35
N CYS A 31 3.03 -1.40 5.23
CA CYS A 31 4.44 -1.52 4.87
C CYS A 31 5.00 -2.88 5.28
N ARG A 32 6.19 -3.19 4.77
CA ARG A 32 6.97 -4.37 5.15
C ARG A 32 8.41 -3.97 5.41
N GLU A 33 9.06 -4.69 6.29
CA GLU A 33 10.52 -4.69 6.41
C GLU A 33 11.10 -5.66 5.37
N VAL A 34 11.90 -5.15 4.44
CA VAL A 34 12.45 -5.96 3.34
C VAL A 34 13.41 -7.04 3.85
N GLU A 35 14.17 -6.73 4.91
CA GLU A 35 15.15 -7.65 5.49
C GLU A 35 14.51 -8.85 6.18
N THR A 36 13.35 -8.64 6.83
CA THR A 36 12.70 -9.67 7.68
C THR A 36 11.44 -10.27 7.06
N GLY A 37 10.84 -9.62 6.06
CA GLY A 37 9.59 -10.05 5.43
C GLY A 37 8.36 -9.87 6.32
N VAL A 38 8.48 -9.14 7.43
CA VAL A 38 7.39 -8.86 8.37
C VAL A 38 6.74 -7.52 8.05
N SER A 39 5.44 -7.40 8.29
CA SER A 39 4.77 -6.09 8.33
C SER A 39 4.78 -5.56 9.76
N PRO A 40 5.34 -4.36 10.01
CA PRO A 40 5.27 -3.72 11.32
C PRO A 40 3.87 -3.11 11.60
N GLY A 41 2.96 -3.11 10.61
CA GLY A 41 1.64 -2.51 10.69
C GLY A 41 1.33 -1.61 9.50
N ALA A 42 0.39 -0.69 9.69
CA ALA A 42 0.02 0.33 8.71
C ALA A 42 0.45 1.72 9.18
N LEU A 43 0.95 2.52 8.25
CA LEU A 43 1.13 3.96 8.42
C LEU A 43 -0.24 4.63 8.36
N VAL A 44 -0.42 5.68 9.17
CA VAL A 44 -1.62 6.51 9.19
C VAL A 44 -1.24 7.87 8.64
N SER A 45 -2.03 8.38 7.71
CA SER A 45 -1.83 9.72 7.16
C SER A 45 -2.40 10.79 8.07
N ASP A 46 -1.63 11.88 8.25
CA ASP A 46 -2.07 13.06 9.00
C ASP A 46 -3.02 13.96 8.19
N ASN A 47 -3.06 13.81 6.85
CA ASN A 47 -3.70 14.75 5.93
C ASN A 47 -4.67 14.09 4.95
N GLY A 48 -5.17 12.89 5.25
CA GLY A 48 -6.14 12.17 4.41
C GLY A 48 -5.53 11.09 3.50
N PRO A 49 -6.19 10.67 2.42
CA PRO A 49 -5.77 9.52 1.62
C PRO A 49 -4.34 9.59 1.07
N PHE A 50 -3.68 8.43 0.97
CA PHE A 50 -2.45 8.31 0.18
C PHE A 50 -2.83 8.24 -1.31
N VAL A 51 -2.14 8.97 -2.19
CA VAL A 51 -2.45 9.01 -3.63
C VAL A 51 -1.24 8.59 -4.43
N TYR A 52 -1.39 7.59 -5.30
CA TYR A 52 -0.35 7.25 -6.27
C TYR A 52 -0.34 8.29 -7.40
N PRO A 53 0.85 8.66 -7.95
CA PRO A 53 0.99 9.74 -8.93
C PRO A 53 0.10 9.60 -10.17
N ASP A 54 -0.23 8.36 -10.56
CA ASP A 54 -1.03 8.09 -11.75
C ASP A 54 -2.50 8.55 -11.62
N ILE A 55 -3.00 8.79 -10.39
CA ILE A 55 -4.34 9.33 -10.15
C ILE A 55 -4.31 10.86 -9.98
N ALA A 56 -3.19 11.43 -9.53
CA ALA A 56 -3.07 12.86 -9.24
C ALA A 56 -3.18 13.77 -10.49
N ASN A 57 -3.06 13.21 -11.70
CA ASN A 57 -3.15 13.95 -12.96
C ASN A 57 -4.51 13.83 -13.67
N ALA A 58 -5.50 13.15 -13.08
CA ALA A 58 -6.80 12.94 -13.72
C ALA A 58 -7.84 14.06 -13.45
N GLU A 59 -7.57 14.97 -12.52
CA GLU A 59 -8.50 16.03 -12.09
C GLU A 59 -7.96 17.46 -12.37
N GLY A 60 -7.09 17.61 -13.36
CA GLY A 60 -6.37 18.86 -13.66
C GLY A 60 -6.74 19.59 -14.94
N ASP A 61 -7.75 19.13 -15.71
CA ASP A 61 -8.17 19.74 -16.97
C ASP A 61 -9.68 20.06 -16.94
N GLU A 62 -10.06 21.18 -16.31
CA GLU A 62 -11.32 21.91 -16.59
C GLU A 62 -11.04 23.42 -16.75
#